data_AF-A0A354YY45-F1
#
_entry.id   AF-A0A354YY45-F1
#
_cell.length_a   1.000
_cell.length_b   1.000
_cell.length_c   1.000
_cell.angle_alpha   90.00
_cell.angle_beta   90.00
_cell.angle_gamma   90.00
#
_symmetry.space_group_name_H-M   'P 1'
#
loop_
_entity.id
_entity.type
_entity.pdbx_description
1 polymer ?
#
loop_
_entity_poly.entity_id
_entity_poly.type
_entity_poly.pdbx_seq_one_letter_code
_entity_poly.pdbx_strand_id
1 'polypeptide(L)' 'MEKINLQKGREFPEEFLYLLDKYQIASRVSPERPNLILEEEGDIFIFKVDDLQEELIPFFVVSAGPVDSGSE' A
#
# COMPACT_ATOMS: atom_id res chain seq x y z
N MET A 1 17.87 -2.72 7.55
CA MET A 1 16.43 -2.52 7.79
C MET A 1 16.03 -1.26 7.06
N GLU A 2 14.98 -1.37 6.26
CA GLU A 2 14.38 -0.24 5.54
C GLU A 2 13.02 0.07 6.16
N LYS A 3 12.71 1.35 6.32
CA LYS A 3 11.44 1.83 6.87
C LYS A 3 10.73 2.64 5.80
N ILE A 4 9.50 2.25 5.47
CA ILE A 4 8.64 3.00 4.56
C ILE A 4 7.64 3.75 5.43
N ASN A 5 7.73 5.07 5.42
CA ASN A 5 6.81 5.89 6.19
C ASN A 5 5.46 5.96 5.48
N LEU A 6 4.41 5.43 6.10
CA LEU A 6 3.06 5.59 5.57
C LEU A 6 2.52 6.93 6.02
N GLN A 7 1.86 7.64 5.11
CA GLN A 7 1.21 8.90 5.45
C GLN A 7 -0.08 9.02 4.67
N LYS A 8 -1.19 9.14 5.39
CA LYS A 8 -2.49 9.41 4.80
C LYS A 8 -2.44 10.60 3.84
N GLY A 9 -3.04 10.44 2.67
CA GLY A 9 -3.07 11.43 1.60
C GLY A 9 -1.81 11.45 0.73
N ARG A 10 -0.85 10.54 0.94
CA ARG A 10 0.26 10.31 0.00
C ARG A 10 0.03 9.05 -0.80
N GLU A 11 0.58 9.04 -2.01
CA GLU A 11 0.63 7.84 -2.84
C GLU A 11 1.56 6.81 -2.19
N PHE A 12 1.13 5.55 -2.22
CA PHE A 12 1.95 4.43 -1.78
C PHE A 12 3.12 4.26 -2.75
N PRO A 13 4.37 4.07 -2.28
CA PRO A 13 5.53 4.11 -3.16
C PRO A 13 5.48 2.99 -4.22
N GLU A 14 5.75 3.36 -5.47
CA GLU A 14 5.60 2.47 -6.64
C GLU A 14 6.49 1.22 -6.53
N GLU A 15 7.70 1.37 -6.01
CA GLU A 15 8.67 0.29 -5.83
C GLU A 15 8.21 -0.80 -4.85
N PHE A 16 7.19 -0.51 -4.03
CA PHE A 16 6.63 -1.42 -3.04
C PHE A 16 5.21 -1.89 -3.34
N LEU A 17 4.64 -1.56 -4.52
CA LEU A 17 3.26 -1.94 -4.86
C LEU A 17 3.01 -3.45 -4.79
N TYR A 18 4.04 -4.28 -5.02
CA TYR A 18 3.94 -5.73 -4.86
C TYR A 18 3.50 -6.17 -3.44
N LEU A 19 3.72 -5.33 -2.42
CA LEU A 19 3.27 -5.60 -1.05
C LEU A 19 1.75 -5.56 -0.93
N LEU A 20 1.08 -4.73 -1.75
CA LEU A 20 -0.39 -4.63 -1.73
C LEU A 20 -1.03 -5.97 -2.08
N ASP A 21 -0.54 -6.61 -3.15
CA ASP A 21 -1.02 -7.91 -3.60
C ASP A 21 -0.54 -9.03 -2.67
N LYS A 22 0.74 -9.03 -2.27
CA LYS A 22 1.34 -10.06 -1.42
C LYS A 22 0.61 -10.22 -0.08
N TYR A 23 0.17 -9.11 0.50
CA TYR A 23 -0.50 -9.09 1.81
C TYR A 23 -2.02 -8.89 1.72
N GLN A 24 -2.59 -8.86 0.51
CA GLN A 24 -4.02 -8.62 0.28
C GLN A 24 -4.53 -7.37 1.01
N ILE A 25 -3.79 -6.27 0.87
CA ILE A 25 -4.09 -5.02 1.55
C ILE A 25 -5.49 -4.53 1.18
N ALA A 26 -6.22 -4.08 2.19
CA ALA A 26 -7.56 -3.56 2.00
C ALA A 26 -7.55 -2.34 1.07
N SER A 27 -8.44 -2.36 0.09
CA SER A 27 -8.64 -1.24 -0.83
C SER A 27 -10.06 -0.68 -0.71
N ARG A 28 -10.22 0.64 -0.88
CA ARG A 28 -11.53 1.30 -0.95
C ARG A 28 -11.67 2.02 -2.28
N VAL A 29 -12.82 1.83 -2.94
CA VAL A 29 -13.19 2.65 -4.10
C VAL A 29 -13.20 4.11 -3.69
N SER A 30 -12.48 4.95 -4.43
CA SER A 30 -12.30 6.37 -4.11
C SER A 30 -12.28 7.18 -5.39
N PRO A 31 -12.82 8.41 -5.42
CA PRO A 31 -12.62 9.32 -6.55
C PRO A 31 -11.16 9.75 -6.72
N GLU A 32 -10.34 9.53 -5.69
CA GLU A 32 -8.90 9.77 -5.72
C GLU A 32 -8.17 8.81 -6.67
N ARG A 33 -6.95 9.19 -7.04
CA ARG A 33 -6.02 8.32 -7.79
C ARG A 33 -5.82 6.97 -7.08
N PRO A 34 -5.55 5.87 -7.80
CA PRO A 34 -5.23 4.60 -7.17
C PRO A 34 -3.98 4.71 -6.29
N ASN A 35 -3.87 3.79 -5.33
CA ASN A 35 -2.73 3.65 -4.41
C ASN A 35 -2.52 4.83 -3.44
N LEU A 36 -3.48 5.74 -3.31
CA LEU A 36 -3.45 6.77 -2.27
C LEU A 36 -3.72 6.13 -0.90
N ILE A 37 -2.88 6.42 0.09
CA ILE A 37 -3.07 5.95 1.47
C ILE A 37 -4.25 6.70 2.09
N LEU A 38 -5.32 5.97 2.44
CA LEU A 38 -6.56 6.52 2.99
C LEU A 38 -6.60 6.45 4.52
N GLU A 39 -6.02 5.39 5.08
CA GLU A 39 -5.94 5.09 6.51
C GLU A 39 -4.60 4.38 6.75
N GLU A 40 -3.98 4.61 7.91
CA GLU A 40 -2.75 3.94 8.34
C GLU A 40 -2.68 3.87 9.87
N GLU A 41 -2.07 2.81 10.37
CA GLU A 41 -1.68 2.65 11.77
C GLU A 41 -0.23 2.15 11.86
N GLY A 42 0.71 3.00 11.46
CA GLY A 42 2.15 2.75 11.55
C GLY A 42 2.85 2.60 10.20
N ASP A 43 4.06 2.06 10.25
CA ASP A 43 4.98 2.05 9.12
C ASP A 43 5.35 0.63 8.70
N ILE A 44 5.75 0.46 7.43
CA ILE A 44 6.28 -0.83 6.95
C ILE A 44 7.75 -0.91 7.29
N PHE A 45 8.17 -2.10 7.75
CA PHE A 45 9.57 -2.42 7.98
C PHE A 45 9.99 -3.61 7.12
N ILE A 46 11.08 -3.46 6.37
CA ILE A 46 11.68 -4.51 5.56
C ILE A 46 13.03 -4.89 6.17
N PHE A 47 13.17 -6.16 6.52
CA PHE A 47 14.38 -6.77 7.05
C PHE A 47 15.02 -7.62 5.95
N LYS A 48 16.32 -7.45 5.75
CA LYS A 48 17.11 -8.25 4.81
C LYS A 48 18.25 -8.89 5.60
N VAL A 49 18.30 -10.22 5.61
CA VAL A 49 19.32 -11.03 6.29
C VAL A 49 19.78 -12.09 5.31
N ASP A 50 21.02 -11.99 4.85
CA ASP A 50 21.57 -12.81 3.76
C ASP A 50 20.61 -12.84 2.54
N ASP A 51 20.10 -14.01 2.17
CA ASP A 51 19.16 -14.21 1.06
C ASP A 51 17.67 -14.15 1.49
N LEU A 52 17.40 -13.86 2.77
CA LEU A 52 16.04 -13.78 3.33
C LEU A 52 15.57 -12.33 3.42
N GLN A 53 14.34 -12.10 2.95
CA GLN A 53 13.61 -10.86 3.17
C GLN A 53 12.36 -11.14 4.00
N GLU A 54 12.21 -10.40 5.10
CA GLU A 54 11.02 -10.41 5.95
C GLU A 54 10.41 -9.02 5.99
N GLU A 55 9.09 -8.92 5.89
CA GLU A 55 8.37 -7.66 5.95
C GLU A 55 7.34 -7.66 7.09
N LEU A 56 7.36 -6.58 7.88
CA LEU A 56 6.33 -6.28 8.86
C LEU A 56 5.40 -5.22 8.27
N ILE A 57 4.16 -5.62 8.07
CA ILE A 57 3.14 -4.81 7.41
C ILE A 57 2.13 -4.31 8.46
N PRO A 58 1.96 -3.00 8.63
CA PRO A 58 0.96 -2.44 9.54
C PRO A 58 -0.44 -2.55 8.91
N PHE A 59 -1.46 -2.15 9.66
CA PHE A 59 -2.77 -1.90 9.07
C PHE A 59 -2.73 -0.61 8.25
N PHE A 60 -3.19 -0.66 7.00
CA PHE A 60 -3.45 0.51 6.19
C PHE A 60 -4.46 0.18 5.07
N VAL A 61 -5.06 1.21 4.50
CA VAL A 61 -6.01 1.12 3.40
C VAL A 61 -5.56 2.01 2.25
N VAL A 62 -5.61 1.49 1.03
CA VAL A 62 -5.30 2.25 -0.19
C VAL A 62 -6.54 2.50 -1.05
N SER A 63 -6.53 3.53 -1.89
CA SER A 63 -7.57 3.73 -2.89
C SER A 63 -7.41 2.76 -4.07
N ALA A 64 -8.54 2.21 -4.54
CA ALA A 64 -8.59 1.39 -5.76
C ALA A 64 -8.71 2.21 -7.05
N GLY A 65 -8.69 3.56 -6.96
CA GLY A 65 -9.07 4.45 -8.04
C GLY A 65 -10.60 4.53 -8.23
N PRO A 66 -11.08 5.47 -9.06
CA PRO A 66 -12.48 5.52 -9.46
C PRO A 66 -12.82 4.26 -10.27
N VAL A 67 -13.97 3.65 -9.99
CA VAL A 67 -14.50 2.61 -10.87
C VAL A 67 -14.96 3.33 -12.13
N ASP A 68 -14.23 3.14 -13.23
CA ASP A 68 -14.64 3.68 -14.52
C ASP A 68 -16.01 3.05 -14.86
N SER A 69 -17.06 3.85 -14.78
CA SER A 69 -18.44 3.42 -14.99
C SER A 69 -18.71 3.36 -16.49
N GLY A 70 -17.90 2.61 -17.24
CA GLY A 70 -17.88 2.65 -18.70
C GLY A 70 -17.40 1.35 -19.32
N SER A 71 -18.31 0.37 -19.43
CA SER A 71 -18.33 -0.66 -20.48
C SER A 71 -19.69 -1.37 -20.43
N GLU A 72 -20.75 -0.70 -20.89
CA GLU A 72 -21.94 -1.34 -21.47
C GLU A 72 -22.14 -0.80 -22.89
#